data_AF-A0A933B0Y3-F1
#
_entry.id   AF-A0A933B0Y3-F1
#
_cell.length_a   1.000
_cell.length_b   1.000
_cell.length_c   1.000
_cell.angle_alpha   90.00
_cell.angle_beta   90.00
_cell.angle_gamma   90.00
#
_symmetry.space_group_name_H-M   'P 1'
#
loop_
_entity.id
_entity.type
_entity.pdbx_description
1 polymer ?
#
loop_
_entity_poly.entity_id
_entity_poly.type
_entity_poly.pdbx_seq_one_letter_code
_entity_poly.pdbx_strand_id
1 'polypeptide(L)'
;MWITTQVVGILITLFLAGLIGWVADAIVPGRLPWGWLGAILAGLLGSWLGTWLFGHIGPSFFGIAIIPAILGAIILALALEVLGKLFASKGY
;
A
#
# COMPACT_ATOMS: atom_id res chain seq x y z
N MET A 1 1.12 2.21 30.67
CA MET A 1 2.00 3.01 29.78
C MET A 1 2.56 2.24 28.58
N TRP A 2 2.63 0.90 28.59
CA TRP A 2 3.23 0.12 27.48
C TRP A 2 2.27 -0.18 26.30
N ILE A 3 0.98 -0.35 26.58
CA ILE A 3 -0.04 -0.66 25.55
C ILE A 3 -0.43 0.59 24.76
N THR A 4 -0.51 1.74 25.42
CA THR A 4 -0.98 2.98 24.81
C THR A 4 -0.07 3.43 23.66
N THR A 5 1.26 3.28 23.80
CA THR A 5 2.22 3.60 22.74
C THR A 5 2.15 2.63 21.56
N GLN A 6 1.83 1.36 21.80
CA GLN A 6 1.66 0.37 20.73
C GLN A 6 0.39 0.63 19.91
N VAL A 7 -0.72 0.94 20.58
CA VAL A 7 -1.97 1.29 19.90
C VAL A 7 -1.79 2.54 19.05
N VAL A 8 -1.13 3.58 19.60
CA VAL A 8 -0.84 4.80 18.84
C VAL A 8 0.09 4.52 17.64
N GLY A 9 1.11 3.67 17.81
CA GLY A 9 2.00 3.27 16.72
C GLY A 9 1.26 2.55 15.59
N ILE A 10 0.40 1.58 15.91
CA ILE A 10 -0.39 0.84 14.91
C ILE A 10 -1.36 1.78 14.18
N LEU A 11 -2.01 2.69 14.88
CA LEU A 11 -2.92 3.67 14.26
C LEU A 11 -2.18 4.60 13.28
N ILE A 12 -1.00 5.09 13.65
CA ILE A 12 -0.16 5.92 12.78
C ILE A 12 0.29 5.13 11.55
N THR A 13 0.76 3.89 11.74
CA THR A 13 1.17 2.99 10.65
C THR A 13 0.01 2.71 9.69
N LEU A 14 -1.19 2.43 10.20
CA LEU A 14 -2.37 2.17 9.37
C LEU A 14 -2.78 3.42 8.57
N PHE A 15 -2.70 4.60 9.20
CA PHE A 15 -2.99 5.88 8.55
C PHE A 15 -1.96 6.19 7.45
N LEU A 16 -0.66 6.03 7.73
CA LEU A 16 0.42 6.20 6.74
C LEU A 16 0.30 5.22 5.58
N ALA A 17 0.00 3.93 5.86
CA ALA A 17 -0.19 2.94 4.82
C ALA A 17 -1.40 3.27 3.94
N GLY A 18 -2.51 3.72 4.52
CA GLY A 18 -3.67 4.22 3.77
C GLY A 18 -3.35 5.43 2.91
N LEU A 19 -2.57 6.38 3.43
CA LEU A 19 -2.13 7.57 2.67
C LEU A 19 -1.21 7.19 1.50
N ILE A 20 -0.23 6.32 1.73
CA ILE A 20 0.69 5.82 0.70
C ILE A 20 -0.10 5.08 -0.40
N GLY A 21 -1.02 4.21 0.01
CA GLY A 21 -1.87 3.48 -0.90
C GLY A 21 -2.79 4.37 -1.72
N TRP A 22 -3.33 5.43 -1.11
CA TRP A 22 -4.15 6.42 -1.82
C TRP A 22 -3.33 7.23 -2.83
N VAL A 23 -2.09 7.61 -2.47
CA VAL A 23 -1.16 8.27 -3.40
C VAL A 23 -0.80 7.33 -4.56
N ALA A 24 -0.58 6.05 -4.29
CA ALA A 24 -0.31 5.05 -5.33
C ALA A 24 -1.52 4.87 -6.27
N ASP A 25 -2.73 4.76 -5.74
CA ASP A 25 -3.99 4.70 -6.53
C ASP A 25 -4.19 5.97 -7.37
N ALA A 26 -3.80 7.15 -6.87
CA ALA A 26 -3.87 8.40 -7.63
C ALA A 26 -2.86 8.47 -8.79
N ILE A 27 -1.72 7.78 -8.68
CA ILE A 27 -0.68 7.72 -9.72
C ILE A 27 -1.02 6.66 -10.78
N VAL A 28 -1.67 5.58 -10.37
CA VAL A 28 -1.98 4.44 -11.24
C VAL A 28 -3.21 4.74 -12.11
N PRO A 29 -3.10 4.64 -13.45
CA PRO A 29 -4.20 4.97 -14.36
C PRO A 29 -5.25 3.85 -14.42
N GLY A 30 -6.04 3.75 -13.35
CA GLY A 30 -7.22 2.90 -13.24
C GLY A 30 -7.64 2.83 -11.78
N ARG A 31 -8.95 2.87 -11.51
CA ARG A 31 -9.43 2.81 -10.12
C ARG A 31 -9.18 1.42 -9.57
N LEU A 32 -8.50 1.32 -8.43
CA LEU A 32 -8.42 0.04 -7.73
C LEU A 32 -9.84 -0.49 -7.49
N PRO A 33 -10.11 -1.78 -7.81
CA PRO A 33 -11.32 -2.42 -7.34
C PRO A 33 -11.33 -2.27 -5.81
N TRP A 34 -12.49 -1.98 -5.23
CA TRP A 34 -12.68 -1.70 -3.79
C TRP A 34 -12.32 -0.30 -3.28
N GLY A 35 -11.91 0.64 -4.14
CA GLY A 35 -11.74 2.06 -3.80
C GLY A 35 -10.74 2.28 -2.64
N TRP A 36 -11.14 3.03 -1.61
CA TRP A 36 -10.31 3.30 -0.42
C TRP A 36 -9.81 2.03 0.30
N LEU A 37 -10.60 0.95 0.31
CA LEU A 37 -10.16 -0.33 0.88
C LEU A 37 -9.04 -0.96 0.05
N GLY A 38 -9.14 -0.87 -1.28
CA GLY A 38 -8.08 -1.30 -2.19
C GLY A 38 -6.80 -0.50 -1.97
N ALA A 39 -6.92 0.81 -1.77
CA ALA A 39 -5.80 1.69 -1.45
C ALA A 39 -5.09 1.28 -0.15
N ILE A 40 -5.82 1.07 0.96
CA ILE A 40 -5.20 0.63 2.22
C ILE A 40 -4.47 -0.72 2.04
N LEU A 41 -5.09 -1.68 1.36
CA LEU A 41 -4.50 -3.00 1.14
C LEU A 41 -3.26 -2.92 0.24
N ALA A 42 -3.30 -2.11 -0.81
CA ALA A 42 -2.16 -1.84 -1.67
C ALA A 42 -1.02 -1.14 -0.91
N GLY A 43 -1.35 -0.23 0.02
CA GLY A 43 -0.38 0.40 0.90
C GLY A 43 0.25 -0.56 1.91
N LEU A 44 -0.55 -1.41 2.57
CA LEU A 44 -0.04 -2.41 3.53
C LEU A 44 0.82 -3.45 2.82
N LEU A 45 0.27 -4.13 1.82
CA LEU A 45 0.96 -5.19 1.10
C LEU A 45 2.11 -4.63 0.26
N GLY A 46 1.94 -3.42 -0.30
CA GLY A 46 2.96 -2.70 -1.05
C GLY A 46 4.14 -2.29 -0.20
N SER A 47 3.90 -1.89 1.06
CA SER A 47 4.98 -1.61 2.00
C SER A 47 5.87 -2.83 2.25
N TRP A 48 5.24 -4.00 2.37
CA TRP A 48 5.94 -5.26 2.60
C TRP A 48 6.66 -5.74 1.34
N LEU A 49 5.97 -5.75 0.20
CA LEU A 49 6.52 -6.13 -1.10
C LEU A 49 7.67 -5.22 -1.52
N GLY A 50 7.50 -3.91 -1.34
CA GLY A 50 8.52 -2.91 -1.66
C GLY A 50 9.76 -3.06 -0.80
N THR A 51 9.61 -3.27 0.50
CA THR A 51 10.75 -3.52 1.41
C THR A 51 11.45 -4.84 1.07
N TRP A 52 10.71 -5.86 0.62
CA TRP A 52 11.30 -7.14 0.20
C TRP A 52 12.07 -7.01 -1.12
N LEU A 53 11.56 -6.21 -2.07
CA LEU A 53 12.14 -6.04 -3.40
C LEU A 53 13.31 -5.04 -3.43
N PHE A 54 13.18 -3.93 -2.71
CA PHE A 54 14.17 -2.84 -2.71
C PHE A 54 15.00 -2.78 -1.43
N GLY A 55 14.70 -3.59 -0.41
CA GLY A 55 15.38 -3.54 0.88
C GLY A 55 15.00 -2.30 1.71
N HIS A 56 15.76 -2.05 2.77
CA HIS A 56 15.56 -0.89 3.65
C HIS A 56 16.37 0.31 3.15
N ILE A 57 15.97 0.84 2.00
CA ILE A 57 16.63 2.02 1.42
C ILE A 57 15.84 3.27 1.81
N GLY A 58 16.47 4.11 2.63
CA GLY A 58 15.92 5.42 3.01
C GLY A 58 15.31 5.48 4.43
N PRO A 59 14.65 6.61 4.76
CA PRO A 59 14.10 6.84 6.09
C PRO A 59 12.97 5.85 6.40
N SER A 60 13.08 5.17 7.55
CA SER A 60 12.01 4.35 8.10
C SER A 60 11.21 5.14 9.13
N PHE A 61 9.89 5.10 8.99
CA PHE A 61 8.95 5.68 9.95
C PHE A 61 8.13 4.55 10.56
N PHE A 62 8.21 4.39 11.90
CA PHE A 62 7.46 3.35 12.63
C PHE A 62 7.66 1.92 12.08
N GLY A 63 8.84 1.61 11.54
CA GLY A 63 9.15 0.29 10.98
C GLY A 63 8.75 0.08 9.51
N ILE A 64 8.19 1.11 8.85
CA ILE A 64 7.93 1.10 7.41
C ILE A 64 8.96 1.99 6.71
N ALA A 65 9.71 1.42 5.77
CA ALA A 65 10.58 2.20 4.89
C ALA A 65 9.72 2.96 3.87
N ILE A 66 9.78 4.29 3.87
CA ILE A 66 8.86 5.12 3.06
C ILE A 66 9.08 4.92 1.57
N ILE A 67 10.33 4.99 1.11
CA ILE A 67 10.66 4.91 -0.33
C ILE A 67 10.28 3.54 -0.90
N PRO A 68 10.69 2.41 -0.29
CA PRO A 68 10.27 1.09 -0.73
C PRO A 68 8.75 0.93 -0.67
N ALA A 69 8.09 1.48 0.36
CA ALA A 69 6.65 1.34 0.51
C ALA A 69 5.84 2.03 -0.57
N ILE A 70 6.22 3.24 -0.97
CA ILE A 70 5.57 3.94 -2.07
C ILE A 70 5.76 3.16 -3.38
N LEU A 71 7.00 2.73 -3.67
CA LEU A 71 7.29 1.97 -4.89
C LEU A 71 6.53 0.63 -4.92
N GLY A 72 6.55 -0.11 -3.83
CA GLY A 72 5.83 -1.38 -3.72
C GLY A 72 4.31 -1.20 -3.78
N ALA A 73 3.77 -0.13 -3.21
CA ALA A 73 2.35 0.20 -3.32
C ALA A 73 1.94 0.54 -4.77
N ILE A 74 2.77 1.27 -5.52
CA ILE A 74 2.53 1.55 -6.94
C ILE A 74 2.53 0.24 -7.75
N ILE A 75 3.52 -0.63 -7.53
CA ILE A 75 3.61 -1.93 -8.22
C ILE A 75 2.36 -2.78 -7.93
N LEU A 76 1.95 -2.85 -6.67
CA LEU A 76 0.77 -3.62 -6.27
C LEU A 76 -0.52 -3.01 -6.80
N ALA A 77 -0.65 -1.69 -6.78
CA ALA A 77 -1.79 -0.99 -7.36
C ALA A 77 -1.94 -1.31 -8.86
N LEU A 78 -0.84 -1.25 -9.62
CA LEU A 78 -0.81 -1.66 -11.03
C LEU A 78 -1.19 -3.13 -11.21
N ALA A 79 -0.64 -4.03 -10.39
CA ALA A 79 -0.94 -5.46 -10.46
C ALA A 79 -2.42 -5.74 -10.17
N LEU A 80 -3.01 -5.10 -9.16
CA LEU A 80 -4.43 -5.21 -8.80
C LEU A 80 -5.34 -4.67 -9.89
N GLU A 81 -4.96 -3.58 -10.54
CA GLU A 81 -5.70 -2.99 -11.65
C GLU A 81 -5.72 -3.94 -12.87
N VAL A 82 -4.56 -4.46 -13.25
CA VAL A 82 -4.43 -5.43 -14.36
C VAL A 82 -5.21 -6.71 -14.06
N LEU A 83 -5.10 -7.22 -12.83
CA LEU A 83 -5.82 -8.41 -12.39
C LEU A 83 -7.34 -8.17 -12.37
N GLY A 84 -7.78 -7.00 -11.90
CA GLY A 84 -9.18 -6.59 -11.91
C GLY A 84 -9.75 -6.54 -13.32
N LYS A 85 -9.00 -5.96 -14.28
CA LYS A 85 -9.38 -5.95 -15.71
C LYS A 85 -9.45 -7.35 -16.30
N LEU A 86 -8.51 -8.23 -15.95
CA LEU A 86 -8.49 -9.63 -16.41
C LEU A 86 -9.71 -10.42 -15.92
N PHE A 87 -10.11 -10.25 -14.66
CA PHE A 87 -11.32 -10.90 -14.13
C PHE A 87 -12.61 -10.27 -14.65
N ALA A 88 -12.65 -8.94 -14.83
CA ALA A 88 -13.80 -8.25 -15.42
C ALA A 88 -14.02 -8.64 -16.90
N SER A 89 -12.97 -9.02 -17.63
CA SER A 89 -13.07 -9.50 -19.01
C SER A 89 -13.72 -10.88 -19.15
N LYS A 90 -13.91 -11.64 -18.07
CA LYS A 90 -14.41 -13.02 -18.11
C LYS A 90 -15.90 -13.16 -17.77
N GLY A 91 -16.63 -12.05 -17.78
CA GLY A 91 -18.07 -11.98 -17.53
C GLY A 91 -18.85 -11.42 -18.71
N TYR A 92 -18.76 -12.06 -19.88
CA TYR A 92 -19.74 -11.99 -20.97
C TYR A 92 -19.89 -13.39 -21.58
#